data_AF-A0A222FAW5-F1
#
_entry.id   AF-A0A222FAW5-F1
#
_cell.length_a   1.000
_cell.length_b   1.000
_cell.length_c   1.000
_cell.angle_alpha   90.00
_cell.angle_beta   90.00
_cell.angle_gamma   90.00
#
_symmetry.space_group_name_H-M   'P 1'
#
loop_
_entity.id
_entity.type
_entity.pdbx_description
1 polymer ?
#
loop_
_entity_poly.entity_id
_entity_poly.type
_entity_poly.pdbx_seq_one_letter_code
_entity_poly.pdbx_strand_id
1 'polypeptide(L)'
;MSKYEPLREHLARLEDVVWAAKLNEVEDIIGSTLPRSAREHRTWWANSGGSLVHQNAWLDAGWRVERTDLMRDVIVFRRLRIGGTVAAAASSRAERPTRAPQKAAEKRLAKEMLALRQPATVTLRSEWTTLGDVQRTPCSSNSIPQEGGVLRFAAMQGDDVTTVVVATLSVHKAYRSLRMEMKGLDNDTGSQVGHDLCEKGGIDPKSPIECDVVKSGNAWLLTDGRGRKANMDDQSECYLVAQLLYLQEIQSGRKATLLLR
;
A
#
# COMPACT_ATOMS: atom_id res chain seq x y z
N MET A 1 19.46 33.15 33.74
CA MET A 1 19.37 31.70 33.48
C MET A 1 17.93 31.25 33.75
N SER A 2 17.35 30.45 32.86
CA SER A 2 15.98 29.95 33.01
C SER A 2 15.93 28.88 34.11
N LYS A 3 14.86 28.86 34.93
CA LYS A 3 14.63 27.84 35.97
C LYS A 3 14.70 26.39 35.44
N TYR A 4 14.37 26.19 34.17
CA TYR A 4 14.30 24.86 33.54
C TYR A 4 15.51 24.55 32.63
N GLU A 5 16.52 25.41 32.64
CA GLU A 5 17.76 25.22 31.89
C GLU A 5 18.46 23.89 32.21
N PRO A 6 18.55 23.43 33.49
CA PRO A 6 19.15 22.14 33.80
C PRO A 6 18.44 20.95 33.14
N LEU A 7 17.10 21.02 33.04
CA LEU A 7 16.31 19.99 32.37
C LEU A 7 16.58 19.94 30.87
N ARG A 8 16.73 21.11 30.23
CA ARG A 8 17.12 21.22 28.81
C ARG A 8 18.47 20.55 28.56
N GLU A 9 19.46 20.88 29.38
CA GLU A 9 20.80 20.31 29.26
C GLU A 9 20.84 18.81 29.52
N HIS A 10 20.11 18.34 30.55
CA HIS A 10 20.00 16.92 30.85
C HIS A 10 19.46 16.15 29.65
N LEU A 11 18.32 16.59 29.10
CA LEU A 11 17.71 15.98 27.91
C LEU A 11 18.63 16.04 26.68
N ALA A 12 19.37 17.13 26.48
CA ALA A 12 20.29 17.26 25.35
C ALA A 12 21.45 16.25 25.42
N ARG A 13 21.86 15.84 26.62
CA ARG A 13 22.94 14.85 26.85
C ARG A 13 22.48 13.40 26.82
N LEU A 14 21.17 13.13 26.92
CA LEU A 14 20.65 11.77 26.84
C LEU A 14 20.86 11.20 25.43
N GLU A 15 21.46 10.00 25.38
CA GLU A 15 21.62 9.22 24.15
C GLU A 15 20.36 8.42 23.81
N ASP A 16 19.48 8.20 24.79
CA ASP A 16 18.22 7.49 24.62
C ASP A 16 17.24 8.21 23.68
N VAL A 17 16.35 7.44 23.07
CA VAL A 17 15.25 7.97 22.22
C VAL A 17 14.00 8.29 23.05
N VAL A 18 13.82 7.60 24.18
CA VAL A 18 12.67 7.74 25.08
C VAL A 18 13.17 7.75 26.52
N TRP A 19 12.68 8.69 27.33
CA TRP A 19 12.97 8.77 28.75
C TRP A 19 11.68 8.91 29.54
N ALA A 20 11.38 7.92 30.40
CA ALA A 20 10.23 7.95 31.29
C ALA A 20 10.66 8.47 32.66
N ALA A 21 10.46 9.78 32.88
CA ALA A 21 10.86 10.47 34.09
C ALA A 21 9.75 10.44 35.14
N LYS A 22 10.10 10.20 36.39
CA LYS A 22 9.22 10.53 37.50
C LYS A 22 9.28 12.04 37.81
N LEU A 23 8.21 12.60 38.36
CA LEU A 23 8.16 14.04 38.68
C LEU A 23 9.27 14.47 39.65
N ASN A 24 9.63 13.62 40.61
CA ASN A 24 10.74 13.90 41.54
C ASN A 24 12.11 13.92 40.82
N GLU A 25 12.35 13.04 39.85
CA GLU A 25 13.58 13.06 39.06
C GLU A 25 13.71 14.38 38.26
N VAL A 26 12.58 14.89 37.76
CA VAL A 26 12.56 16.21 37.11
C VAL A 26 12.84 17.33 38.11
N GLU A 27 12.27 17.27 39.33
CA GLU A 27 12.51 18.22 40.43
C GLU A 27 13.99 18.25 40.85
N ASP A 28 14.62 17.08 40.95
CA ASP A 28 16.03 16.90 41.27
C ASP A 28 16.93 17.53 40.20
N ILE A 29 16.61 17.31 38.91
CA ILE A 29 17.36 17.89 37.79
C ILE A 29 17.24 19.42 37.78
N ILE A 30 16.05 19.98 37.99
CA ILE A 30 15.86 21.44 38.01
C ILE A 30 16.29 22.09 39.34
N GLY A 31 16.63 21.30 40.36
CA GLY A 31 17.02 21.76 41.69
C GLY A 31 15.91 22.50 42.43
N SER A 32 14.63 22.23 42.12
CA SER A 32 13.49 22.90 42.75
C SER A 32 12.20 22.09 42.57
N THR A 33 11.22 22.31 43.45
CA THR A 33 9.92 21.66 43.33
C THR A 33 9.14 22.18 42.12
N LEU A 34 8.45 21.27 41.44
CA LEU A 34 7.55 21.60 40.35
C LEU A 34 6.32 22.32 40.94
N PRO A 35 5.74 23.29 40.21
CA PRO A 35 4.53 23.95 40.66
C PRO A 35 3.38 22.93 40.74
N ARG A 36 2.41 23.20 41.62
CA ARG A 36 1.19 22.37 41.78
C ARG A 36 0.49 22.07 40.45
N SER A 37 0.48 23.03 39.53
CA SER A 37 -0.08 22.88 38.18
C SER A 37 0.60 21.81 37.34
N ALA A 38 1.89 21.50 37.56
CA ALA A 38 2.57 20.39 36.89
C ALA A 38 2.04 19.03 37.35
N ARG A 39 1.50 18.92 38.57
CA ARG A 39 0.93 17.69 39.13
C ARG A 39 -0.56 17.55 38.83
N GLU A 40 -1.28 18.65 38.66
CA GLU A 40 -2.74 18.65 38.47
C GLU A 40 -3.17 18.75 37.00
N HIS A 41 -2.35 19.36 36.14
CA HIS A 41 -2.77 19.69 34.78
C HIS A 41 -1.83 19.10 33.74
N ARG A 42 -2.35 18.13 32.98
CA ARG A 42 -1.60 17.53 31.85
C ARG A 42 -1.16 18.56 30.82
N THR A 43 -1.88 19.67 30.69
CA THR A 43 -1.55 20.78 29.79
C THR A 43 -0.28 21.53 30.18
N TRP A 44 0.17 21.43 31.44
CA TRP A 44 1.46 21.95 31.88
C TRP A 44 2.62 21.28 31.13
N TRP A 45 2.50 19.97 30.88
CA TRP A 45 3.44 19.14 30.11
C TRP A 45 3.19 19.16 28.60
N ALA A 46 2.38 20.09 28.10
CA ALA A 46 2.11 20.17 26.67
C ALA A 46 3.36 20.59 25.88
N ASN A 47 3.35 20.30 24.58
CA ASN A 47 4.41 20.68 23.65
C ASN A 47 4.07 21.97 22.90
N SER A 48 3.48 22.95 23.58
CA SER A 48 3.00 24.18 22.92
C SER A 48 4.14 25.18 22.69
N GLY A 49 5.14 25.18 23.58
CA GLY A 49 6.29 26.09 23.54
C GLY A 49 5.89 27.57 23.56
N GLY A 50 6.82 28.46 23.23
CA GLY A 50 6.57 29.90 23.08
C GLY A 50 6.84 30.67 24.37
N SER A 51 5.83 31.32 24.96
CA SER A 51 6.00 32.12 26.19
C SER A 51 6.17 31.28 27.46
N LEU A 52 5.90 29.97 27.39
CA LEU A 52 5.98 29.05 28.52
C LEU A 52 7.38 28.48 28.64
N VAL A 53 8.18 29.12 29.50
CA VAL A 53 9.60 28.84 29.72
C VAL A 53 9.89 27.37 30.08
N HIS A 54 8.99 26.67 30.78
CA HIS A 54 9.15 25.26 31.13
C HIS A 54 9.03 24.33 29.90
N GLN A 55 8.08 24.60 29.00
CA GLN A 55 7.87 23.76 27.81
C GLN A 55 9.00 23.90 26.79
N ASN A 56 9.58 25.10 26.72
CA ASN A 56 10.75 25.33 25.87
C ASN A 56 11.95 24.47 26.31
N ALA A 57 12.08 24.11 27.59
CA ALA A 57 13.23 23.35 28.07
C ALA A 57 13.39 21.99 27.37
N TRP A 58 12.33 21.19 27.23
CA TRP A 58 12.43 19.92 26.49
C TRP A 58 12.36 20.13 24.98
N LEU A 59 11.56 21.07 24.48
CA LEU A 59 11.44 21.33 23.05
C LEU A 59 12.75 21.82 22.43
N ASP A 60 13.45 22.74 23.10
CA ASP A 60 14.75 23.27 22.67
C ASP A 60 15.87 22.23 22.79
N ALA A 61 15.72 21.24 23.68
CA ALA A 61 16.61 20.07 23.75
C ALA A 61 16.36 19.04 22.63
N GLY A 62 15.35 19.26 21.78
CA GLY A 62 14.97 18.30 20.73
C GLY A 62 14.09 17.15 21.23
N TRP A 63 13.40 17.33 22.36
CA TRP A 63 12.50 16.35 22.98
C TRP A 63 11.06 16.87 23.02
N ARG A 64 10.09 15.96 23.09
CA ARG A 64 8.68 16.27 23.36
C ARG A 64 8.14 15.35 24.42
N VAL A 65 7.17 15.83 25.19
CA VAL A 65 6.37 14.93 26.04
C VAL A 65 5.46 14.11 25.14
N GLU A 66 5.64 12.79 25.14
CA GLU A 66 4.80 11.83 24.42
C GLU A 66 3.58 11.42 25.25
N ARG A 67 3.78 11.17 26.55
CA ARG A 67 2.72 10.72 27.46
C ARG A 67 2.89 11.35 28.84
N THR A 68 1.77 11.69 29.47
CA THR A 68 1.70 12.24 30.82
C THR A 68 0.76 11.36 31.67
N ASP A 69 1.31 10.66 32.65
CA ASP A 69 0.59 9.82 33.60
C ASP A 69 0.73 10.39 35.02
N LEU A 70 -0.03 11.46 35.30
CA LEU A 70 0.01 12.17 36.59
C LEU A 70 -0.49 11.32 37.77
N MET A 71 -1.28 10.26 37.53
CA MET A 71 -1.70 9.34 38.60
C MET A 71 -0.52 8.52 39.13
N ARG A 72 0.51 8.33 38.31
CA ARG A 72 1.75 7.62 38.66
C ARG A 72 2.95 8.56 38.80
N ASP A 73 2.73 9.87 38.69
CA ASP A 73 3.79 10.88 38.62
C ASP A 73 4.86 10.60 37.54
N VAL A 74 4.45 10.07 36.37
CA VAL A 74 5.38 9.75 35.26
C VAL A 74 5.11 10.59 34.03
N ILE A 75 6.18 11.14 33.45
CA ILE A 75 6.20 11.86 32.17
C ILE A 75 7.15 11.15 31.21
N VAL A 76 6.64 10.78 30.03
CA VAL A 76 7.44 10.15 28.99
C VAL A 76 7.86 11.21 27.98
N PHE A 77 9.16 11.45 27.88
CA PHE A 77 9.79 12.28 26.87
C PHE A 77 10.26 11.41 25.70
N ARG A 78 10.15 11.93 24.48
CA ARG A 78 10.67 11.30 23.25
C ARG A 78 11.45 12.29 22.41
N ARG A 79 12.59 11.86 21.88
CA ARG A 79 13.44 12.63 20.98
C ARG A 79 12.78 12.83 19.62
N LEU A 80 12.82 14.04 19.10
CA LEU A 80 12.17 14.43 17.84
C LEU A 80 12.95 14.00 16.59
N ARG A 81 14.27 13.75 16.72
CA ARG A 81 15.13 13.27 15.63
C ARG A 81 16.17 12.26 16.14
N ILE A 82 16.24 11.12 15.46
CA ILE A 82 17.36 10.19 15.56
C ILE A 82 18.37 10.66 14.48
N GLY A 83 19.41 11.39 14.90
CA GLY A 83 20.49 11.82 14.00
C GLY A 83 21.02 13.24 14.25
N GLY A 84 22.27 13.33 14.70
CA GLY A 84 23.25 14.34 14.26
C GLY A 84 23.11 15.80 14.72
N THR A 85 23.79 16.11 15.82
CA THR A 85 24.54 17.34 16.18
C THR A 85 24.63 18.56 15.22
N VAL A 86 24.30 19.72 15.83
CA VAL A 86 24.85 21.11 15.75
C VAL A 86 25.07 21.80 14.39
N ALA A 87 24.39 22.92 14.15
CA ALA A 87 24.96 24.29 14.23
C ALA A 87 24.19 25.33 13.41
N ALA A 88 23.79 26.40 14.10
CA ALA A 88 23.75 27.80 13.69
C ALA A 88 23.54 28.19 12.21
N ALA A 89 22.39 28.81 11.94
CA ALA A 89 22.25 30.08 11.21
C ALA A 89 20.77 30.47 11.29
N ALA A 90 20.40 31.37 12.20
CA ALA A 90 20.30 32.81 11.94
C ALA A 90 19.23 33.18 10.92
N SER A 91 18.22 33.89 11.44
CA SER A 91 17.34 34.85 10.75
C SER A 91 16.59 34.37 9.50
N SER A 92 15.29 34.16 9.66
CA SER A 92 14.35 35.06 9.00
C SER A 92 13.04 35.11 9.78
N ARG A 93 12.76 36.32 10.24
CA ARG A 93 11.45 36.78 10.67
C ARG A 93 10.56 36.79 9.42
N ALA A 94 9.96 35.66 9.10
CA ALA A 94 8.97 35.53 8.03
C ALA A 94 7.64 35.14 8.66
N GLU A 95 6.69 36.07 8.57
CA GLU A 95 5.23 35.92 8.51
C GLU A 95 4.64 34.69 9.20
N ARG A 96 3.80 34.89 10.23
CA ARG A 96 2.88 33.85 10.71
C ARG A 96 2.00 33.38 9.55
N PRO A 97 2.09 32.13 9.07
CA PRO A 97 1.01 31.56 8.29
C PRO A 97 0.12 30.79 9.28
N THR A 98 -1.16 31.15 9.33
CA THR A 98 -2.24 30.15 9.32
C THR A 98 -2.15 28.92 10.28
N ARG A 99 -1.66 29.07 11.53
CA ARG A 99 -1.66 27.94 12.51
C ARG A 99 -3.05 27.52 13.01
N ALA A 100 -4.00 28.46 13.09
CA ALA A 100 -5.39 28.19 13.45
C ALA A 100 -6.12 27.33 12.41
N PRO A 101 -6.04 27.62 11.10
CA PRO A 101 -6.63 26.73 10.09
C PRO A 101 -5.89 25.39 10.00
N GLN A 102 -4.59 25.30 10.34
CA GLN A 102 -3.87 24.02 10.37
C GLN A 102 -4.38 23.07 11.47
N LYS A 103 -4.55 23.54 12.72
CA LYS A 103 -5.13 22.71 13.80
C LYS A 103 -6.58 22.29 13.52
N ALA A 104 -7.36 23.16 12.89
CA ALA A 104 -8.72 22.84 12.46
C ALA A 104 -8.71 21.77 11.34
N ALA A 105 -7.78 21.89 10.39
CA ALA A 105 -7.56 20.89 9.35
C ALA A 105 -7.12 19.54 9.92
N GLU A 106 -6.21 19.52 10.90
CA GLU A 106 -5.76 18.29 11.59
C GLU A 106 -6.92 17.58 12.30
N LYS A 107 -7.76 18.32 13.03
CA LYS A 107 -8.92 17.75 13.71
C LYS A 107 -9.96 17.21 12.72
N ARG A 108 -10.19 17.92 11.62
CA ARG A 108 -11.05 17.45 10.53
C ARG A 108 -10.47 16.19 9.89
N LEU A 109 -9.18 16.18 9.58
CA LEU A 109 -8.48 15.02 9.03
C LEU A 109 -8.56 13.81 9.96
N ALA A 110 -8.36 13.99 11.27
CA ALA A 110 -8.48 12.90 12.25
C ALA A 110 -9.89 12.28 12.27
N LYS A 111 -10.93 13.11 12.09
CA LYS A 111 -12.31 12.64 11.96
C LYS A 111 -12.53 11.87 10.65
N GLU A 112 -12.08 12.41 9.52
CA GLU A 112 -12.17 11.72 8.20
C GLU A 112 -11.38 10.40 8.21
N MET A 113 -10.25 10.36 8.89
CA MET A 113 -9.41 9.18 9.01
C MET A 113 -10.09 8.02 9.74
N LEU A 114 -11.11 8.27 10.56
CA LEU A 114 -11.90 7.21 11.16
C LEU A 114 -12.72 6.44 10.10
N ALA A 115 -13.24 7.15 9.10
CA ALA A 115 -13.98 6.56 7.98
C ALA A 115 -13.03 5.84 6.99
N LEU A 116 -11.88 6.45 6.68
CA LEU A 116 -10.91 5.84 5.75
C LEU A 116 -10.20 4.60 6.32
N ARG A 117 -10.28 4.35 7.63
CA ARG A 117 -9.75 3.15 8.29
C ARG A 117 -10.77 2.03 8.41
N GLN A 118 -12.00 2.23 7.94
CA GLN A 118 -12.97 1.14 7.87
C GLN A 118 -12.44 0.04 6.92
N PRO A 119 -12.70 -1.23 7.20
CA PRO A 119 -12.31 -2.31 6.30
C PRO A 119 -12.99 -2.11 4.96
N ALA A 120 -12.20 -2.10 3.89
CA ALA A 120 -12.72 -2.09 2.53
C ALA A 120 -12.86 -3.54 2.03
N THR A 121 -14.03 -3.89 1.51
CA THR A 121 -14.22 -5.18 0.83
C THR A 121 -14.15 -4.96 -0.67
N VAL A 122 -13.20 -5.62 -1.32
CA VAL A 122 -13.04 -5.61 -2.78
C VAL A 122 -13.28 -7.01 -3.30
N THR A 123 -14.28 -7.18 -4.16
CA THR A 123 -14.65 -8.47 -4.74
C THR A 123 -14.67 -8.40 -6.25
N LEU A 124 -14.09 -9.40 -6.91
CA LEU A 124 -14.26 -9.66 -8.33
C LEU A 124 -15.36 -10.71 -8.51
N ARG A 125 -16.41 -10.36 -9.25
CA ARG A 125 -17.29 -11.37 -9.88
C ARG A 125 -16.90 -11.48 -11.34
N SER A 126 -16.67 -12.69 -11.83
CA SER A 126 -16.34 -12.91 -13.23
C SER A 126 -16.97 -14.19 -13.77
N GLU A 127 -17.16 -14.22 -15.09
CA GLU A 127 -17.73 -15.36 -15.81
C GLU A 127 -16.83 -15.70 -17.01
N TRP A 128 -16.30 -16.93 -17.02
CA TRP A 128 -15.52 -17.45 -18.14
C TRP A 128 -16.42 -17.76 -19.32
N THR A 129 -16.03 -17.31 -20.51
CA THR A 129 -16.61 -17.74 -21.78
C THR A 129 -15.65 -18.69 -22.47
N THR A 130 -16.11 -19.88 -22.83
CA THR A 130 -15.31 -20.88 -23.53
C THR A 130 -15.02 -20.45 -24.96
N LEU A 131 -13.73 -20.46 -25.34
CA LEU A 131 -13.30 -20.40 -26.73
C LEU A 131 -13.05 -21.79 -27.31
N GLY A 132 -12.71 -22.75 -26.45
CA GLY A 132 -12.51 -24.17 -26.79
C GLY A 132 -11.07 -24.52 -27.14
N ASP A 133 -10.90 -25.74 -27.65
CA ASP A 133 -9.62 -26.28 -28.12
C ASP A 133 -8.94 -25.32 -29.13
N VAL A 134 -7.73 -24.87 -28.78
CA VAL A 134 -6.98 -23.87 -29.56
C VAL A 134 -6.67 -24.36 -30.98
N GLN A 135 -6.51 -25.66 -31.19
CA GLN A 135 -6.28 -26.20 -32.52
C GLN A 135 -7.56 -26.23 -33.37
N ARG A 136 -8.71 -26.48 -32.76
CA ARG A 136 -9.97 -26.67 -33.48
C ARG A 136 -10.75 -25.38 -33.70
N THR A 137 -10.62 -24.43 -32.79
CA THR A 137 -11.36 -23.16 -32.87
C THR A 137 -10.82 -22.26 -33.98
N PRO A 138 -11.68 -21.73 -34.87
CA PRO A 138 -11.27 -20.79 -35.91
C PRO A 138 -10.68 -19.51 -35.30
N CYS A 139 -9.50 -19.09 -35.77
CA CYS A 139 -8.90 -17.81 -35.38
C CYS A 139 -9.46 -16.66 -36.24
N SER A 140 -10.75 -16.39 -36.10
CA SER A 140 -11.47 -15.32 -36.82
C SER A 140 -12.04 -14.28 -35.85
N SER A 141 -12.36 -13.08 -36.36
CA SER A 141 -12.99 -12.01 -35.55
C SER A 141 -14.36 -12.39 -34.97
N ASN A 142 -15.05 -13.36 -35.56
CA ASN A 142 -16.35 -13.83 -35.07
C ASN A 142 -16.21 -14.85 -33.94
N SER A 143 -15.06 -15.53 -33.86
CA SER A 143 -14.79 -16.58 -32.88
C SER A 143 -13.95 -16.07 -31.72
N ILE A 144 -13.02 -15.15 -31.99
CA ILE A 144 -12.04 -14.67 -31.02
C ILE A 144 -12.22 -13.15 -30.83
N PRO A 145 -12.46 -12.67 -29.60
CA PRO A 145 -12.57 -11.25 -29.30
C PRO A 145 -11.31 -10.46 -29.72
N GLN A 146 -11.50 -9.25 -30.24
CA GLN A 146 -10.39 -8.37 -30.64
C GLN A 146 -9.91 -7.44 -29.52
N GLU A 147 -10.83 -7.13 -28.59
CA GLU A 147 -10.63 -6.26 -27.42
C GLU A 147 -9.67 -6.85 -26.38
N GLY A 148 -9.38 -6.05 -25.35
CA GLY A 148 -8.65 -6.52 -24.18
C GLY A 148 -9.44 -7.55 -23.38
N GLY A 149 -8.73 -8.37 -22.63
CA GLY A 149 -9.34 -9.41 -21.80
C GLY A 149 -8.33 -10.29 -21.09
N VAL A 150 -8.86 -11.20 -20.27
CA VAL A 150 -8.08 -12.20 -19.56
C VAL A 150 -8.35 -13.57 -20.16
N LEU A 151 -7.31 -14.22 -20.64
CA LEU A 151 -7.35 -15.59 -21.16
C LEU A 151 -6.89 -16.57 -20.08
N ARG A 152 -7.51 -17.75 -20.04
CA ARG A 152 -6.98 -18.91 -19.35
C ARG A 152 -6.69 -19.98 -20.37
N PHE A 153 -5.43 -20.36 -20.48
CA PHE A 153 -5.01 -21.54 -21.22
C PHE A 153 -4.83 -22.69 -20.24
N ALA A 154 -5.40 -23.85 -20.54
CA ALA A 154 -5.30 -25.04 -19.73
C ALA A 154 -4.76 -26.20 -20.58
N ALA A 155 -3.79 -26.92 -20.05
CA ALA A 155 -3.21 -28.09 -20.69
C ALA A 155 -2.89 -29.16 -19.64
N MET A 156 -2.77 -30.40 -20.09
CA MET A 156 -2.31 -31.50 -19.22
C MET A 156 -0.79 -31.44 -19.08
N GLN A 157 -0.30 -31.65 -17.85
CA GLN A 157 1.10 -31.88 -17.53
C GLN A 157 1.20 -33.18 -16.73
N GLY A 158 1.39 -34.30 -17.45
CA GLY A 158 1.16 -35.62 -16.87
C GLY A 158 -0.34 -35.83 -16.62
N ASP A 159 -0.70 -36.21 -15.39
CA ASP A 159 -2.10 -36.43 -14.97
C ASP A 159 -2.77 -35.16 -14.40
N ASP A 160 -2.00 -34.08 -14.19
CA ASP A 160 -2.48 -32.83 -13.61
C ASP A 160 -2.79 -31.77 -14.70
N VAL A 161 -3.75 -30.89 -14.40
CA VAL A 161 -4.02 -29.72 -15.24
C VAL A 161 -3.16 -28.55 -14.78
N THR A 162 -2.38 -27.98 -15.70
CA THR A 162 -1.69 -26.70 -15.50
C THR A 162 -2.43 -25.58 -16.22
N THR A 163 -2.49 -24.40 -15.59
CA THR A 163 -3.16 -23.24 -16.17
C THR A 163 -2.21 -22.05 -16.34
N VAL A 164 -2.46 -21.24 -17.36
CA VAL A 164 -1.77 -19.97 -17.55
C VAL A 164 -2.82 -18.90 -17.75
N VAL A 165 -2.84 -17.93 -16.83
CA VAL A 165 -3.69 -16.75 -16.88
C VAL A 165 -2.93 -15.64 -17.59
N VAL A 166 -3.52 -15.08 -18.64
CA VAL A 166 -2.89 -14.06 -19.48
C VAL A 166 -3.77 -12.82 -19.53
N ALA A 167 -3.27 -11.68 -19.07
CA ALA A 167 -3.88 -10.39 -19.35
C ALA A 167 -3.30 -9.82 -20.65
N THR A 168 -4.15 -9.32 -21.54
CA THR A 168 -3.74 -8.73 -22.81
C THR A 168 -4.70 -7.63 -23.22
N LEU A 169 -4.20 -6.59 -23.89
CA LEU A 169 -5.01 -5.56 -24.54
C LEU A 169 -5.54 -5.98 -25.93
N SER A 170 -5.15 -7.15 -26.41
CA SER A 170 -5.76 -7.77 -27.58
C SER A 170 -5.79 -9.28 -27.44
N VAL A 171 -6.98 -9.80 -27.12
CA VAL A 171 -7.25 -11.24 -27.03
C VAL A 171 -6.91 -11.94 -28.34
N HIS A 172 -7.30 -11.36 -29.48
CA HIS A 172 -7.01 -11.93 -30.79
C HIS A 172 -5.52 -12.10 -31.06
N LYS A 173 -4.68 -11.09 -30.79
CA LYS A 173 -3.23 -11.19 -31.02
C LYS A 173 -2.59 -12.24 -30.11
N ALA A 174 -2.98 -12.26 -28.83
CA ALA A 174 -2.48 -13.25 -27.87
C ALA A 174 -2.85 -14.68 -28.30
N TYR A 175 -4.13 -14.93 -28.59
CA TYR A 175 -4.63 -16.22 -29.05
C TYR A 175 -3.95 -16.67 -30.36
N ARG A 176 -3.86 -15.77 -31.35
CA ARG A 176 -3.21 -16.06 -32.63
C ARG A 176 -1.72 -16.36 -32.46
N SER A 177 -1.01 -15.65 -31.59
CA SER A 177 0.42 -15.92 -31.35
C SER A 177 0.66 -17.36 -30.87
N LEU A 178 -0.17 -17.87 -29.94
CA LEU A 178 -0.13 -19.27 -29.54
C LEU A 178 -0.47 -20.20 -30.69
N ARG A 179 -1.50 -19.87 -31.50
CA ARG A 179 -1.89 -20.69 -32.64
C ARG A 179 -0.76 -20.85 -33.67
N MET A 180 0.04 -19.81 -33.88
CA MET A 180 1.20 -19.85 -34.78
C MET A 180 2.32 -20.72 -34.18
N GLU A 181 2.60 -20.58 -32.89
CA GLU A 181 3.56 -21.42 -32.15
C GLU A 181 3.20 -22.91 -32.25
N MET A 182 1.93 -23.27 -32.02
CA MET A 182 1.43 -24.64 -32.14
C MET A 182 1.56 -25.21 -33.56
N LYS A 183 1.56 -24.36 -34.59
CA LYS A 183 1.75 -24.76 -35.99
C LYS A 183 3.22 -24.75 -36.42
N GLY A 184 4.14 -24.27 -35.58
CA GLY A 184 5.54 -24.04 -35.95
C GLY A 184 5.69 -23.00 -37.07
N LEU A 185 4.81 -22.00 -37.10
CA LEU A 185 4.84 -20.91 -38.09
C LEU A 185 5.33 -19.61 -37.45
N ASP A 186 5.90 -18.72 -38.27
CA ASP A 186 6.36 -17.41 -37.81
C ASP A 186 5.22 -16.56 -37.23
N ASN A 187 5.51 -15.90 -36.11
CA ASN A 187 4.54 -15.08 -35.40
C ASN A 187 4.47 -13.67 -35.98
N ASP A 188 3.40 -13.37 -36.72
CA ASP A 188 3.12 -12.08 -37.37
C ASP A 188 2.37 -11.07 -36.49
N THR A 189 2.01 -11.45 -35.26
CA THR A 189 1.05 -10.70 -34.43
C THR A 189 1.66 -9.57 -33.63
N GLY A 190 2.98 -9.61 -33.41
CA GLY A 190 3.71 -8.76 -32.47
C GLY A 190 3.48 -9.11 -30.98
N SER A 191 2.70 -10.15 -30.66
CA SER A 191 2.49 -10.62 -29.29
C SER A 191 3.45 -11.75 -28.94
N GLN A 192 4.11 -11.69 -27.79
CA GLN A 192 5.00 -12.76 -27.30
C GLN A 192 4.28 -13.82 -26.47
N VAL A 193 2.95 -13.76 -26.35
CA VAL A 193 2.15 -14.63 -25.48
C VAL A 193 2.36 -16.12 -25.79
N GLY A 194 2.33 -16.52 -27.07
CA GLY A 194 2.52 -17.92 -27.47
C GLY A 194 3.87 -18.49 -27.02
N HIS A 195 4.95 -17.76 -27.23
CA HIS A 195 6.28 -18.14 -26.78
C HIS A 195 6.38 -18.19 -25.26
N ASP A 196 5.89 -17.16 -24.56
CA ASP A 196 5.90 -17.11 -23.09
C ASP A 196 5.06 -18.21 -22.43
N LEU A 197 3.95 -18.62 -23.05
CA LEU A 197 3.13 -19.74 -22.59
C LEU A 197 3.93 -21.04 -22.57
N CYS A 198 4.75 -21.26 -23.60
CA CYS A 198 5.58 -22.46 -23.70
C CYS A 198 6.76 -22.39 -22.72
N GLU A 199 7.54 -21.31 -22.78
CA GLU A 199 8.77 -21.16 -21.99
C GLU A 199 8.51 -20.96 -20.49
N LYS A 200 7.55 -20.09 -20.12
CA LYS A 200 7.29 -19.72 -18.72
C LYS A 200 6.11 -20.48 -18.14
N GLY A 201 5.08 -20.74 -18.96
CA GLY A 201 3.89 -21.48 -18.54
C GLY A 201 4.10 -23.00 -18.49
N GLY A 202 5.14 -23.51 -19.15
CA GLY A 202 5.44 -24.93 -19.22
C GLY A 202 4.39 -25.73 -20.00
N ILE A 203 3.66 -25.06 -20.90
CA ILE A 203 2.69 -25.71 -21.79
C ILE A 203 3.42 -26.25 -23.01
N ASP A 204 3.24 -27.53 -23.32
CA ASP A 204 3.72 -28.11 -24.58
C ASP A 204 2.77 -27.71 -25.73
N PRO A 205 3.24 -26.96 -26.74
CA PRO A 205 2.41 -26.53 -27.86
C PRO A 205 1.89 -27.68 -28.74
N LYS A 206 2.47 -28.89 -28.61
CA LYS A 206 2.01 -30.09 -29.33
C LYS A 206 0.86 -30.80 -28.62
N SER A 207 0.66 -30.53 -27.34
CA SER A 207 -0.42 -31.10 -26.55
C SER A 207 -1.74 -30.35 -26.76
N PRO A 208 -2.91 -30.95 -26.48
CA PRO A 208 -4.18 -30.25 -26.50
C PRO A 208 -4.20 -29.09 -25.49
N ILE A 209 -4.67 -27.92 -25.92
CA ILE A 209 -4.79 -26.72 -25.10
C ILE A 209 -6.23 -26.23 -25.20
N GLU A 210 -6.91 -26.13 -24.07
CA GLU A 210 -8.22 -25.50 -23.94
C GLU A 210 -8.06 -24.02 -23.58
N CYS A 211 -8.95 -23.17 -24.11
CA CYS A 211 -8.90 -21.74 -23.87
C CYS A 211 -10.27 -21.18 -23.45
N ASP A 212 -10.27 -20.41 -22.37
CA ASP A 212 -11.39 -19.59 -21.92
C ASP A 212 -10.99 -18.12 -21.90
N VAL A 213 -11.99 -17.23 -22.00
CA VAL A 213 -11.80 -15.78 -21.93
C VAL A 213 -12.79 -15.12 -20.97
N VAL A 214 -12.28 -14.17 -20.18
CA VAL A 214 -13.07 -13.11 -19.55
C VAL A 214 -12.91 -11.86 -20.40
N LYS A 215 -14.01 -11.45 -21.02
CA LYS A 215 -14.10 -10.28 -21.91
C LYS A 215 -14.80 -9.10 -21.23
N SER A 216 -14.88 -7.97 -21.91
CA SER A 216 -15.63 -6.82 -21.40
C SER A 216 -17.09 -7.21 -21.14
N GLY A 217 -17.61 -6.82 -19.99
CA GLY A 217 -18.96 -7.19 -19.54
C GLY A 217 -19.09 -8.55 -18.88
N ASN A 218 -18.03 -9.35 -18.79
CA ASN A 218 -17.99 -10.61 -18.02
C ASN A 218 -17.27 -10.47 -16.66
N ALA A 219 -16.81 -9.27 -16.31
CA ALA A 219 -16.14 -8.99 -15.05
C ALA A 219 -16.74 -7.76 -14.38
N TRP A 220 -16.96 -7.85 -13.07
CA TRP A 220 -17.46 -6.78 -12.21
C TRP A 220 -16.55 -6.63 -11.01
N LEU A 221 -16.09 -5.41 -10.77
CA LEU A 221 -15.37 -5.02 -9.57
C LEU A 221 -16.37 -4.41 -8.59
N LEU A 222 -16.48 -5.00 -7.41
CA LEU A 222 -17.35 -4.57 -6.32
C LEU A 222 -16.52 -4.02 -5.17
N THR A 223 -16.85 -2.81 -4.72
CA THR A 223 -16.26 -2.17 -3.54
C THR A 223 -17.39 -1.81 -2.58
N ASP A 224 -17.36 -2.37 -1.37
CA ASP A 224 -18.36 -2.12 -0.31
C ASP A 224 -19.82 -2.26 -0.80
N GLY A 225 -20.09 -3.30 -1.59
CA GLY A 225 -21.42 -3.63 -2.10
C GLY A 225 -21.85 -2.87 -3.37
N ARG A 226 -21.04 -1.93 -3.87
CA ARG A 226 -21.28 -1.24 -5.15
C ARG A 226 -20.38 -1.82 -6.23
N GLY A 227 -20.98 -2.30 -7.32
CA GLY A 227 -20.28 -2.92 -8.44
C GLY A 227 -20.32 -2.10 -9.72
N ARG A 228 -19.22 -2.12 -10.47
CA ARG A 228 -19.20 -1.70 -11.89
C ARG A 228 -18.54 -2.75 -12.76
N LYS A 229 -18.86 -2.74 -14.05
CA LYS A 229 -18.14 -3.54 -15.04
C LYS A 229 -16.66 -3.12 -15.07
N ALA A 230 -15.77 -4.09 -15.11
CA ALA A 230 -14.36 -3.84 -15.32
C ALA A 230 -14.11 -3.51 -16.80
N ASN A 231 -13.26 -2.53 -17.06
CA ASN A 231 -12.85 -2.13 -18.40
C ASN A 231 -11.63 -2.96 -18.82
N MET A 232 -11.82 -3.93 -19.72
CA MET A 232 -10.73 -4.80 -20.16
C MET A 232 -9.77 -4.14 -21.16
N ASP A 233 -10.15 -3.00 -21.75
CA ASP A 233 -9.27 -2.20 -22.61
C ASP A 233 -8.36 -1.26 -21.81
N ASP A 234 -8.64 -1.07 -20.51
CA ASP A 234 -7.71 -0.40 -19.59
C ASP A 234 -6.72 -1.43 -19.02
N GLN A 235 -5.43 -1.17 -19.21
CA GLN A 235 -4.38 -2.10 -18.79
C GLN A 235 -4.40 -2.36 -17.28
N SER A 236 -4.65 -1.34 -16.47
CA SER A 236 -4.60 -1.48 -15.00
C SER A 236 -5.75 -2.34 -14.49
N GLU A 237 -6.96 -2.12 -15.02
CA GLU A 237 -8.13 -2.92 -14.68
C GLU A 237 -8.04 -4.35 -15.21
N CYS A 238 -7.58 -4.54 -16.45
CA CYS A 238 -7.36 -5.86 -17.02
C CYS A 238 -6.35 -6.67 -16.18
N TYR A 239 -5.25 -6.03 -15.77
CA TYR A 239 -4.21 -6.68 -14.96
C TYR A 239 -4.71 -7.01 -13.56
N LEU A 240 -5.51 -6.13 -12.95
CA LEU A 240 -6.15 -6.41 -11.66
C LEU A 240 -7.06 -7.64 -11.73
N VAL A 241 -7.91 -7.73 -12.76
CA VAL A 241 -8.78 -8.89 -12.95
C VAL A 241 -7.97 -10.17 -13.14
N ALA A 242 -6.91 -10.14 -13.95
CA ALA A 242 -6.03 -11.28 -14.15
C ALA A 242 -5.32 -11.72 -12.87
N GLN A 243 -4.83 -10.78 -12.05
CA GLN A 243 -4.20 -11.09 -10.76
C GLN A 243 -5.17 -11.77 -9.80
N LEU A 244 -6.41 -11.29 -9.71
CA LEU A 244 -7.43 -11.88 -8.83
C LEU A 244 -7.84 -13.28 -9.30
N LEU A 245 -7.98 -13.48 -10.62
CA LEU A 245 -8.25 -14.79 -11.21
C LEU A 245 -7.09 -15.77 -11.00
N TYR A 246 -5.85 -15.31 -11.16
CA TYR A 246 -4.66 -16.10 -10.84
C TYR A 246 -4.61 -16.50 -9.36
N LEU A 247 -4.89 -15.57 -8.44
CA LEU A 247 -4.97 -15.91 -7.02
C LEU A 247 -6.04 -16.97 -6.73
N GLN A 248 -7.19 -16.91 -7.43
CA GLN A 248 -8.22 -17.94 -7.33
C GLN A 248 -7.71 -19.30 -7.80
N GLU A 249 -6.96 -19.37 -8.91
CA GLU A 249 -6.35 -20.62 -9.40
C GLU A 249 -5.41 -21.23 -8.34
N ILE A 250 -4.53 -20.42 -7.75
CA ILE A 250 -3.60 -20.87 -6.70
C ILE A 250 -4.34 -21.32 -5.44
N GLN A 251 -5.37 -20.58 -5.01
CA GLN A 251 -6.19 -20.95 -3.85
C GLN A 251 -6.98 -22.25 -4.05
N SER A 252 -7.34 -22.56 -5.30
CA SER A 252 -7.92 -23.86 -5.67
C SER A 252 -6.90 -25.00 -5.75
N GLY A 253 -5.62 -24.75 -5.44
CA GLY A 253 -4.55 -25.75 -5.48
C GLY A 253 -4.05 -26.06 -6.88
N ARG A 254 -4.42 -25.27 -7.92
CA ARG A 254 -3.93 -25.49 -9.28
C ARG A 254 -2.53 -24.94 -9.46
N LYS A 255 -1.71 -25.65 -10.24
CA LYS A 255 -0.46 -25.11 -10.76
C LYS A 255 -0.80 -24.08 -11.82
N ALA A 256 -0.55 -22.81 -11.52
CA ALA A 256 -0.88 -21.69 -12.40
C ALA A 256 0.31 -20.78 -12.64
N THR A 257 0.37 -20.17 -13.82
CA THR A 257 1.32 -19.08 -14.15
C THR A 257 0.54 -17.83 -14.56
N LEU A 258 1.02 -16.64 -14.19
CA LEU A 258 0.44 -15.36 -14.60
C LEU A 258 1.34 -14.63 -15.60
N LEU A 259 0.77 -14.21 -16.73
CA LEU A 259 1.43 -13.38 -17.73
C LEU A 259 0.65 -12.07 -17.92
N LEU A 260 1.33 -10.94 -17.77
CA LEU A 260 0.77 -9.61 -17.98
C LEU A 260 1.39 -9.01 -19.25
N ARG A 261 0.59 -8.76 -20.29
CA ARG A 261 1.06 -8.37 -21.64
C ARG A 261 0.28 -7.20 -22.21
#